data_AF-A0A498I0U3-F1
#
_entry.id   AF-A0A498I0U3-F1
#
_cell.length_a   1.000
_cell.length_b   1.000
_cell.length_c   1.000
_cell.angle_alpha   90.00
_cell.angle_beta   90.00
_cell.angle_gamma   90.00
#
_symmetry.space_group_name_H-M   'P 1'
#
loop_
_entity.id
_entity.type
_entity.pdbx_description
1 polymer ?
#
loop_
_entity_poly.entity_id
_entity_poly.type
_entity_poly.pdbx_seq_one_letter_code
_entity_poly.pdbx_strand_id
1 'polypeptide(L)'
;MTTVDLNEAPFKIKEEHLNCLQALSRAVFPRCSEVLNKIMDGDDISQLQYTRNDTPELRLTKRRKYMELQEVLTQAFDKDNEEFDRSGISSSSSSTSIGVVRSNGGKITIKK
;
A
#
# COMPACT_ATOMS: atom_id res chain seq x y z
N MET A 1 -40.07 -22.60 -8.14
CA MET A 1 -39.13 -21.59 -8.65
C MET A 1 -38.68 -20.76 -7.48
N THR A 2 -37.41 -20.88 -7.06
CA THR A 2 -36.81 -19.99 -6.07
C THR A 2 -36.59 -18.63 -6.72
N THR A 3 -37.23 -17.60 -6.18
CA THR A 3 -37.11 -16.21 -6.64
C THR A 3 -35.69 -15.72 -6.37
N VAL A 4 -34.95 -15.40 -7.43
CA VAL A 4 -33.62 -14.79 -7.33
C VAL A 4 -33.82 -13.31 -7.00
N ASP A 5 -33.37 -12.89 -5.82
CA ASP A 5 -33.32 -11.47 -5.45
C ASP A 5 -32.19 -10.78 -6.23
N LEU A 6 -32.56 -9.82 -7.08
CA LEU A 6 -31.64 -9.10 -7.96
C LEU A 6 -30.90 -7.97 -7.25
N ASN A 7 -31.24 -7.66 -5.99
CA ASN A 7 -30.54 -6.66 -5.18
C ASN A 7 -29.52 -7.28 -4.22
N GLU A 8 -29.49 -8.61 -4.11
CA GLU A 8 -28.46 -9.30 -3.36
C GLU A 8 -27.18 -9.34 -4.20
N ALA A 9 -26.14 -8.67 -3.71
CA ALA A 9 -24.82 -8.76 -4.31
C ALA A 9 -24.40 -10.24 -4.36
N PRO A 10 -23.88 -10.75 -5.49
CA PRO A 10 -23.60 -12.17 -5.70
C PRO A 10 -22.61 -12.76 -4.68
N PHE A 11 -21.92 -11.91 -3.93
CA PHE A 11 -21.15 -12.24 -2.74
C PHE A 11 -21.08 -11.01 -1.82
N LYS A 12 -21.22 -11.22 -0.51
CA LYS A 12 -20.90 -10.21 0.50
C LYS A 12 -19.41 -10.34 0.80
N ILE A 13 -18.60 -9.34 0.42
CA ILE A 13 -17.20 -9.29 0.83
C ILE A 13 -17.19 -9.22 2.35
N LYS A 14 -16.61 -10.23 3.00
CA LYS A 14 -16.53 -10.26 4.45
C LYS A 14 -15.56 -9.19 4.94
N GLU A 15 -15.83 -8.64 6.12
CA GLU A 15 -15.07 -7.53 6.71
C GLU A 15 -13.57 -7.86 6.83
N GLU A 16 -13.21 -9.11 7.09
CA GLU A 16 -11.81 -9.56 7.12
C GLU A 16 -11.09 -9.39 5.78
N HIS A 17 -11.78 -9.54 4.64
CA HIS A 17 -11.19 -9.36 3.33
C HIS A 17 -10.94 -7.88 3.02
N LEU A 18 -11.83 -7.00 3.48
CA LEU A 18 -11.63 -5.54 3.37
C LEU A 18 -10.46 -5.08 4.24
N ASN A 19 -10.36 -5.58 5.46
CA ASN A 19 -9.24 -5.29 6.35
C ASN A 19 -7.91 -5.80 5.78
N CYS A 20 -7.91 -6.98 5.15
CA CYS A 20 -6.73 -7.51 4.46
C CYS A 20 -6.33 -6.61 3.27
N LEU A 21 -7.28 -6.20 2.43
CA LEU A 21 -7.01 -5.30 1.30
C LEU A 21 -6.48 -3.94 1.78
N GLN A 22 -7.01 -3.41 2.87
CA GLN A 22 -6.54 -2.15 3.45
C GLN A 22 -5.17 -2.27 4.12
N ALA A 23 -4.87 -3.41 4.76
CA ALA A 23 -3.54 -3.67 5.31
C ALA A 23 -2.51 -3.83 4.18
N LEU A 24 -2.87 -4.54 3.11
CA LEU A 24 -2.03 -4.68 1.92
C LEU A 24 -1.79 -3.33 1.24
N SER A 25 -2.81 -2.48 1.08
CA SER A 25 -2.65 -1.16 0.48
C SER A 25 -1.77 -0.21 1.33
N ARG A 26 -1.67 -0.46 2.64
CA ARG A 26 -0.78 0.28 3.54
C ARG A 26 0.63 -0.28 3.58
N ALA A 27 0.81 -1.59 3.47
CA ALA A 27 2.12 -2.24 3.58
C ALA A 27 2.96 -2.23 2.28
N VAL A 28 2.43 -1.66 1.19
CA VAL A 28 3.15 -1.56 -0.08
C VAL A 28 4.00 -0.30 -0.11
N PHE A 29 5.26 -0.46 -0.52
CA PHE A 29 6.20 0.62 -0.80
C PHE A 29 6.27 0.82 -2.33
N PRO A 30 5.28 1.53 -2.94
CA PRO A 30 5.15 1.57 -4.39
C PRO A 30 6.37 2.21 -5.06
N ARG A 31 6.96 3.25 -4.46
CA ARG A 31 8.12 3.93 -5.04
C ARG A 31 9.36 3.06 -4.92
N CYS A 32 9.58 2.40 -3.78
CA CYS A 32 10.67 1.44 -3.62
C CYS A 32 10.56 0.31 -4.65
N SER A 33 9.36 -0.24 -4.83
CA SER A 33 9.12 -1.31 -5.80
C SER A 33 9.44 -0.87 -7.22
N GLU A 34 9.10 0.36 -7.62
CA GLU A 34 9.42 0.88 -8.95
C GLU A 34 10.94 1.01 -9.15
N VAL A 35 11.67 1.51 -8.15
CA VAL A 35 13.13 1.62 -8.20
C VAL A 35 13.77 0.23 -8.32
N LEU A 36 13.31 -0.73 -7.52
CA LEU A 36 13.83 -2.10 -7.55
C LEU A 36 13.54 -2.80 -8.88
N ASN A 37 12.35 -2.60 -9.45
CA ASN A 37 12.01 -3.13 -10.78
C ASN A 37 12.96 -2.58 -11.84
N LYS A 38 13.24 -1.27 -11.82
CA LYS A 38 14.20 -0.66 -12.77
C LYS A 38 15.61 -1.22 -12.63
N ILE A 39 16.08 -1.43 -11.40
CA ILE A 39 17.40 -2.03 -11.14
C ILE A 39 17.45 -3.47 -11.68
N MET A 40 16.36 -4.22 -11.54
CA MET A 40 16.28 -5.62 -11.96
C MET A 40 16.13 -5.78 -13.48
N ASP A 41 15.36 -4.89 -14.12
CA ASP A 41 15.13 -4.89 -15.57
C ASP A 41 16.32 -4.28 -16.35
N GLY A 42 17.12 -3.45 -15.67
CA GLY A 42 18.30 -2.80 -16.23
C GLY A 42 19.59 -3.61 -16.10
N ASP A 43 20.67 -3.03 -16.62
CA ASP A 43 22.03 -3.59 -16.50
C ASP A 43 22.71 -3.23 -15.16
N ASP A 44 22.00 -2.57 -14.24
CA ASP A 44 22.58 -2.03 -13.00
C ASP A 44 23.22 -3.13 -12.15
N ILE A 45 22.54 -4.27 -11.97
CA ILE A 45 23.06 -5.40 -11.20
C ILE A 45 24.35 -5.94 -11.83
N SER A 46 24.36 -6.12 -13.15
CA SER A 46 25.53 -6.58 -13.91
C SER A 46 26.69 -5.60 -13.79
N GLN A 47 26.41 -4.29 -13.80
CA GLN A 47 27.43 -3.25 -13.65
C GLN A 47 28.03 -3.19 -12.25
N LEU A 48 27.27 -3.58 -11.22
CA LEU A 48 27.72 -3.63 -9.83
C LEU A 48 28.54 -4.88 -9.49
N GLN A 49 28.50 -5.91 -10.32
CA GLN A 49 29.16 -7.19 -10.05
C GLN A 49 30.67 -7.02 -9.88
N TYR A 50 31.19 -7.33 -8.70
CA TYR A 50 32.63 -7.29 -8.44
C TYR A 50 33.32 -8.52 -9.02
N THR A 51 34.38 -8.32 -9.81
CA THR A 51 35.19 -9.41 -10.35
C THR A 51 36.63 -9.30 -9.85
N ARG A 52 37.28 -10.44 -9.58
CA ARG A 52 38.68 -10.49 -9.10
C ARG A 52 39.67 -9.72 -9.99
N ASN A 53 39.36 -9.61 -11.28
CA ASN A 53 40.19 -8.97 -12.29
C ASN A 53 39.87 -7.48 -12.51
N ASP A 54 38.98 -6.89 -11.70
CA ASP A 54 38.63 -5.48 -11.83
C ASP A 54 39.84 -4.58 -11.51
N THR A 55 40.10 -3.59 -12.37
CA THR A 55 41.10 -2.57 -12.06
C THR A 55 40.64 -1.67 -10.91
N PRO A 56 41.54 -1.04 -10.16
CA PRO A 56 41.18 -0.11 -9.07
C PRO A 56 40.18 0.97 -9.50
N GLU A 57 40.31 1.50 -10.72
CA GLU A 57 39.44 2.54 -11.29
C GLU A 57 38.04 2.00 -11.55
N LEU A 58 37.94 0.78 -12.08
CA LEU A 58 36.66 0.12 -12.31
C LEU A 58 35.93 -0.13 -10.99
N ARG A 59 36.66 -0.56 -9.94
CA ARG A 59 36.09 -0.75 -8.60
C ARG A 59 35.54 0.55 -8.01
N LEU A 60 36.27 1.66 -8.16
CA LEU A 60 35.81 2.98 -7.71
C LEU A 60 34.54 3.40 -8.45
N THR A 61 34.47 3.14 -9.75
CA THR A 61 33.29 3.42 -10.57
C THR A 61 32.09 2.59 -10.12
N LYS A 62 32.26 1.28 -9.89
CA LYS A 62 31.20 0.39 -9.36
C LYS A 62 30.71 0.85 -7.99
N ARG A 63 31.63 1.25 -7.10
CA ARG A 63 31.27 1.82 -5.79
C ARG A 63 30.46 3.10 -5.92
N ARG A 64 30.82 4.00 -6.84
CA ARG A 64 30.05 5.24 -7.06
C ARG A 64 28.62 4.92 -7.50
N LYS A 65 28.46 4.05 -8.50
CA LYS A 65 27.15 3.62 -8.99
C LYS A 65 26.29 2.99 -7.90
N TYR A 66 26.90 2.17 -7.04
CA TYR A 66 26.20 1.59 -5.89
C TYR A 66 25.63 2.68 -4.95
N MET A 67 26.44 3.70 -4.64
CA MET A 67 26.00 4.79 -3.77
C MET A 67 24.87 5.61 -4.40
N GLU A 68 24.93 5.85 -5.72
CA GLU A 68 23.86 6.53 -6.46
C GLU A 68 22.53 5.75 -6.39
N LEU A 69 22.57 4.43 -6.61
CA LEU A 69 21.38 3.57 -6.50
C LEU A 69 20.86 3.51 -5.07
N GLN A 70 21.76 3.44 -4.08
CA GLN A 70 21.39 3.47 -2.66
C GLN A 70 20.70 4.79 -2.30
N GLU A 71 21.19 5.93 -2.81
CA GLU A 71 20.58 7.23 -2.59
C GLU A 71 19.16 7.29 -3.16
N VAL A 72 18.97 6.87 -4.42
CA VAL A 72 17.66 6.86 -5.07
C VAL A 72 16.67 5.97 -4.31
N LEU A 73 17.09 4.78 -3.88
CA LEU A 73 16.25 3.87 -3.11
C LEU A 73 15.89 4.45 -1.73
N THR A 74 16.84 5.09 -1.07
CA THR A 74 16.61 5.73 0.24
C THR A 74 15.58 6.85 0.11
N GLN A 75 15.71 7.71 -0.90
CA GLN A 75 14.73 8.78 -1.14
C GLN A 75 13.33 8.24 -1.48
N ALA A 76 13.25 7.11 -2.20
CA ALA A 76 11.97 6.45 -2.48
C ALA A 76 11.34 5.90 -1.20
N PHE A 77 12.15 5.27 -0.35
CA PHE A 77 11.74 4.75 0.96
C PHE A 77 11.23 5.84 1.89
N ASP A 78 11.95 6.96 2.00
CA ASP A 78 11.54 8.07 2.85
C ASP A 78 10.19 8.65 2.42
N LYS A 79 9.96 8.77 1.10
CA LYS A 79 8.67 9.22 0.55
C LYS A 79 7.53 8.24 0.81
N ASP A 80 7.79 6.94 0.66
CA ASP A 80 6.79 5.91 0.96
C ASP A 80 6.43 5.91 2.46
N ASN A 81 7.40 6.10 3.36
CA ASN A 81 7.14 6.24 4.80
C ASN A 81 6.34 7.50 5.14
N GLU A 82 6.68 8.66 4.56
CA GLU A 82 5.94 9.90 4.79
C GLU A 82 4.45 9.74 4.40
N GLU A 83 4.19 9.06 3.28
CA GLU A 83 2.84 8.79 2.79
C GLU A 83 2.10 7.77 3.66
N PHE A 84 2.81 6.78 4.21
CA PHE A 84 2.28 5.83 5.19
C PHE A 84 1.83 6.53 6.48
N ASP A 85 2.69 7.36 7.06
CA ASP A 85 2.41 8.10 8.29
C ASP A 85 1.21 9.04 8.12
N ARG A 86 1.14 9.74 6.97
CA ARG A 86 -0.01 10.59 6.61
C ARG A 86 -1.32 9.80 6.48
N SER A 87 -1.26 8.56 6.00
CA SER A 87 -2.44 7.69 5.87
C SER A 87 -2.90 7.10 7.21
N GLY A 88 -2.02 7.07 8.22
CA GLY A 88 -2.37 6.74 9.61
C GLY A 88 -3.24 7.80 10.28
N ILE A 89 -2.92 9.08 10.06
CA ILE A 89 -3.60 10.22 10.71
C ILE A 89 -4.96 10.61 10.09
N SER A 90 -5.26 10.19 8.86
CA SER A 90 -6.49 10.60 8.14
C SER A 90 -7.75 9.77 8.50
N SER A 91 -7.68 8.89 9.50
CA SER A 91 -8.84 8.12 9.97
C SER A 91 -9.70 8.95 10.92
N SER A 92 -10.14 10.14 10.51
CA SER A 92 -11.09 10.93 11.28
C SER A 92 -12.50 10.46 10.92
N SER A 93 -13.11 9.68 11.82
CA SER A 93 -14.45 9.13 11.67
C SER A 93 -15.50 10.24 11.48
N SER A 94 -16.06 10.35 10.27
CA SER A 94 -17.30 11.09 10.05
C SER A 94 -18.48 10.21 10.49
N SER A 95 -18.78 10.21 11.80
CA SER A 95 -20.07 9.74 12.31
C SER A 95 -21.13 10.76 11.93
N THR A 96 -21.88 10.52 10.85
CA THR A 96 -23.16 11.19 10.66
C THR A 96 -24.14 10.58 11.66
N SER A 97 -24.31 11.26 12.81
CA SER A 97 -25.33 10.93 13.79
C SER A 97 -26.69 10.96 13.10
N ILE A 98 -27.34 9.80 13.01
CA ILE A 98 -28.70 9.66 12.48
C ILE A 98 -29.61 10.43 13.42
N GLY A 99 -30.00 11.64 13.02
CA GLY A 99 -30.96 12.46 13.75
C GLY A 99 -32.29 11.71 13.83
N VAL A 100 -32.58 11.17 15.02
CA VAL A 100 -33.87 10.54 15.33
C VAL A 100 -34.94 11.63 15.30
N VAL A 101 -35.70 11.70 14.20
CA VAL A 101 -37.00 12.38 14.21
C VAL A 101 -37.99 11.50 14.95
N ARG A 102 -38.54 12.05 16.03
CA ARG A 102 -39.53 11.40 16.90
C ARG A 102 -40.88 12.09 16.75
N SER A 103 -41.90 11.36 16.29
CA SER A 103 -43.35 11.50 16.59
C SER A 103 -44.15 10.75 15.51
N ASN A 104 -45.23 10.02 15.75
CA ASN A 104 -46.01 9.68 16.94
C ASN A 104 -46.71 8.34 16.67
N GLY A 105 -46.70 7.42 17.64
CA GLY A 105 -47.57 6.23 17.65
C GLY A 105 -47.08 5.02 16.85
N GLY A 106 -46.38 4.09 17.51
CA GLY A 106 -46.06 2.79 16.91
C GLY A 106 -44.85 2.11 17.54
N LYS A 107 -45.11 1.36 18.61
CA LYS A 107 -44.27 0.34 19.28
C LYS A 107 -42.87 0.11 18.69
N ILE A 108 -41.85 0.58 19.41
CA ILE A 108 -40.43 0.21 19.20
C ILE A 108 -40.22 -1.18 19.82
N THR A 109 -39.96 -2.19 19.00
CA THR A 109 -39.36 -3.45 19.45
C THR A 109 -37.87 -3.45 19.10
N ILE A 110 -37.04 -3.44 20.14
CA ILE A 110 -35.61 -3.74 20.08
C ILE A 110 -35.41 -5.06 20.84
N LYS A 111 -34.45 -5.87 20.37
CA LYS A 111 -33.74 -7.01 21.02
C LYS A 111 -34.04 -8.34 20.32
N LYS A 112 -33.07 -9.20 20.02
CA LYS A 112 -31.62 -9.26 20.30
C LYS A 112 -30.94 -9.96 19.13
#